data_AF-A0A0N4YTE7-F1
#
_entry.id   AF-A0A0N4YTE7-F1
#
_cell.length_a   1.000
_cell.length_b   1.000
_cell.length_c   1.000
_cell.angle_alpha   90.00
_cell.angle_beta   90.00
_cell.angle_gamma   90.00
#
_symmetry.space_group_name_H-M   'P 1'
#
loop_
_entity.id
_entity.type
_entity.pdbx_description
1 polymer ?
#
loop_
_entity_poly.entity_id
_entity_poly.type
_entity_poly.pdbx_seq_one_letter_code
_entity_poly.pdbx_strand_id
1 'polypeptide(L)'
;LKDLRKHFVLILDEIDHLVSKTNSFLYAAFQWPFSVNNKLTVIGVANSIDLTERLLPKLKLAEPPKTLVFGPYSKENIAQILKNKISDDATLAMDAAALELCSRKVAAMTGDLRTALHIVKQTRNVKEPSTPQSCREILGVLNGVYSSPLARARLPLQPRLLLAVALAMTSNKKNNLNINSLTNAYHRACDVVKVPRLEGEDFDAALQILESQSFLAPGSGGKLLLQVNAPIAKQAIADNAMIAQVSGLNL
;
A
#
# COMPACT_ATOMS: atom_id res chain seq x y z
N LEU A 1 -40.00 5.77 -22.85
CA LEU A 1 -39.12 5.04 -23.81
C LEU A 1 -39.87 3.91 -24.53
N LYS A 2 -41.10 4.12 -25.03
CA LYS A 2 -41.92 3.03 -25.60
C LYS A 2 -41.64 2.74 -27.08
N ASP A 3 -40.74 3.48 -27.73
CA ASP A 3 -40.52 3.39 -29.18
C ASP A 3 -39.03 3.49 -29.58
N LEU A 4 -38.16 2.73 -28.88
CA LEU A 4 -36.73 2.69 -29.21
C LEU A 4 -36.53 1.90 -30.52
N ARG A 5 -36.16 2.60 -31.59
CA ARG A 5 -35.84 2.00 -32.90
C ARG A 5 -34.47 1.32 -32.94
N LYS A 6 -33.58 1.63 -32.00
CA LYS A 6 -32.19 1.15 -31.94
C LYS A 6 -31.90 0.40 -30.64
N HIS A 7 -30.89 -0.46 -30.67
CA HIS A 7 -30.34 -1.10 -29.47
C HIS A 7 -29.44 -0.10 -28.74
N PHE A 8 -29.54 -0.07 -27.41
CA PHE A 8 -28.76 0.79 -26.52
C PHE A 8 -27.89 -0.07 -25.63
N VAL A 9 -26.62 0.31 -25.50
CA VAL A 9 -25.69 -0.29 -24.54
C VAL A 9 -25.35 0.78 -23.52
N LEU A 10 -25.72 0.54 -22.26
CA LEU A 10 -25.40 1.40 -21.13
C LEU A 10 -24.24 0.76 -20.37
N ILE A 11 -23.12 1.46 -20.29
CA ILE A 11 -21.96 1.05 -19.49
C ILE A 11 -21.95 1.92 -18.23
N LEU A 12 -22.03 1.26 -17.09
CA LEU A 12 -21.88 1.87 -15.78
C LEU A 12 -20.51 1.44 -15.25
N ASP A 13 -19.57 2.37 -15.22
CA ASP A 13 -18.25 2.14 -14.64
C ASP A 13 -18.27 2.46 -13.14
N GLU A 14 -17.40 1.81 -12.37
CA GLU A 14 -17.27 2.03 -10.92
C GLU A 14 -18.61 1.98 -10.16
N ILE A 15 -19.46 0.97 -10.45
CA ILE A 15 -20.82 0.89 -9.88
C ILE A 15 -20.85 0.69 -8.36
N ASP A 16 -19.72 0.30 -7.76
CA ASP A 16 -19.50 0.27 -6.31
C ASP A 16 -19.55 1.67 -5.67
N HIS A 17 -19.31 2.74 -6.44
CA HIS A 17 -19.49 4.12 -5.98
C HIS A 17 -20.95 4.59 -5.99
N LEU A 18 -21.82 3.91 -6.74
CA LEU A 18 -23.26 4.23 -6.83
C LEU A 18 -24.09 3.57 -5.71
N VAL A 19 -23.41 2.89 -4.78
CA VAL A 19 -24.00 2.20 -3.64
C VAL A 19 -24.53 3.20 -2.63
N SER A 20 -25.75 2.98 -2.18
CA SER A 20 -26.42 3.82 -1.17
C SER A 20 -27.11 2.93 -0.14
N LYS A 21 -27.63 3.52 0.96
CA LYS A 21 -28.29 2.76 2.02
C LYS A 21 -29.42 1.85 1.51
N THR A 22 -30.08 2.23 0.41
CA THR A 22 -31.21 1.49 -0.17
C THR A 22 -30.87 0.81 -1.50
N ASN A 23 -29.72 1.12 -2.11
CA ASN A 23 -29.30 0.63 -3.44
C ASN A 23 -30.38 0.76 -4.53
N SER A 24 -31.32 1.70 -4.38
CA SER A 24 -32.50 1.82 -5.24
C SER A 24 -32.15 2.06 -6.71
N PHE A 25 -31.13 2.88 -6.97
CA PHE A 25 -30.62 3.13 -8.31
C PHE A 25 -30.10 1.85 -8.97
N LEU A 26 -29.23 1.10 -8.28
CA LEU A 26 -28.65 -0.13 -8.81
C LEU A 26 -29.75 -1.15 -9.13
N TYR A 27 -30.72 -1.34 -8.23
CA TYR A 27 -31.88 -2.19 -8.50
C TYR A 27 -32.67 -1.75 -9.74
N ALA A 28 -32.94 -0.45 -9.88
CA ALA A 28 -33.64 0.07 -11.06
C ALA A 28 -32.81 -0.14 -12.34
N ALA A 29 -31.51 0.12 -12.30
CA ALA A 29 -30.60 -0.01 -13.43
C ALA A 29 -30.56 -1.46 -13.97
N PHE A 30 -30.47 -2.45 -13.08
CA PHE A 30 -30.51 -3.87 -13.47
C PHE A 30 -31.91 -4.34 -13.90
N GLN A 31 -32.98 -3.61 -13.54
CA GLN A 31 -34.34 -3.88 -14.00
C GLN A 31 -34.70 -3.23 -15.35
N TRP A 32 -33.95 -2.22 -15.79
CA TRP A 32 -34.24 -1.53 -17.05
C TRP A 32 -34.20 -2.42 -18.30
N PRO A 33 -33.28 -3.39 -18.45
CA PRO A 33 -33.32 -4.33 -19.58
C PRO A 33 -34.66 -5.06 -19.72
N PHE A 34 -35.27 -5.42 -18.59
CA PHE A 34 -36.55 -6.13 -18.53
C PHE A 34 -37.75 -5.19 -18.68
N SER A 35 -37.65 -3.97 -18.17
CA SER A 35 -38.74 -2.99 -18.20
C SER A 35 -38.84 -2.24 -19.52
N VAL A 36 -37.73 -2.09 -20.25
CA VAL A 36 -37.60 -1.28 -21.46
C VAL A 36 -37.32 -2.18 -22.67
N ASN A 37 -38.33 -2.98 -23.04
CA ASN A 37 -38.49 -3.61 -24.36
C ASN A 37 -37.18 -4.16 -24.97
N ASN A 38 -36.54 -5.17 -24.37
CA ASN A 38 -35.41 -6.03 -24.83
C ASN A 38 -34.26 -5.42 -25.67
N LYS A 39 -34.20 -4.11 -25.81
CA LYS A 39 -33.25 -3.38 -26.67
C LYS A 39 -32.20 -2.65 -25.86
N LEU A 40 -32.25 -2.75 -24.53
CA LEU A 40 -31.28 -2.17 -23.62
C LEU A 40 -30.39 -3.27 -23.03
N THR A 41 -29.09 -3.15 -23.23
CA THR A 41 -28.07 -3.94 -22.55
C THR A 41 -27.38 -3.07 -21.52
N VAL A 42 -27.32 -3.52 -20.27
CA VAL A 42 -26.62 -2.83 -19.18
C VAL A 42 -25.38 -3.64 -18.82
N ILE A 43 -24.22 -2.99 -18.82
CA ILE A 43 -22.93 -3.54 -18.41
C ILE A 43 -22.47 -2.75 -17.19
N GLY A 44 -22.32 -3.42 -16.06
CA GLY A 44 -21.78 -2.83 -14.84
C GLY A 44 -20.33 -3.29 -14.62
N VAL A 45 -19.42 -2.35 -14.39
CA VAL A 45 -18.02 -2.62 -14.02
C VAL A 45 -17.83 -2.25 -12.56
N ALA A 46 -17.30 -3.20 -11.78
CA ALA A 46 -17.07 -3.03 -10.34
C ALA A 46 -15.75 -3.69 -9.94
N ASN A 47 -15.13 -3.19 -8.87
CA ASN A 47 -13.91 -3.80 -8.32
C ASN A 47 -14.19 -5.04 -7.47
N SER A 48 -15.38 -5.13 -6.88
CA SER A 48 -15.76 -6.22 -5.99
C SER A 48 -16.56 -7.29 -6.74
N ILE A 49 -16.07 -8.55 -6.72
CA ILE A 49 -16.76 -9.71 -7.31
C ILE A 49 -18.10 -9.96 -6.61
N ASP A 50 -18.13 -9.78 -5.29
CA ASP A 50 -19.31 -10.07 -4.45
C ASP A 50 -20.33 -8.91 -4.41
N LEU A 51 -20.18 -7.91 -5.29
CA LEU A 51 -21.04 -6.72 -5.27
C LEU A 51 -22.51 -7.10 -5.44
N THR A 52 -22.81 -7.96 -6.41
CA THR A 52 -24.18 -8.41 -6.71
C THR A 52 -24.75 -9.26 -5.58
N GLU A 53 -23.92 -10.05 -4.89
CA GLU A 53 -24.35 -10.90 -3.79
C GLU A 53 -24.61 -10.11 -2.51
N ARG A 54 -23.70 -9.20 -2.15
CA ARG A 54 -23.75 -8.43 -0.91
C ARG A 54 -24.75 -7.28 -0.97
N LEU A 55 -24.79 -6.57 -2.09
CA LEU A 55 -25.53 -5.31 -2.18
C LEU A 55 -26.88 -5.45 -2.88
N LEU A 56 -27.03 -6.48 -3.72
CA LEU A 56 -28.22 -6.70 -4.54
C LEU A 56 -28.83 -8.10 -4.36
N PRO A 57 -29.04 -8.60 -3.11
CA PRO A 57 -29.57 -9.93 -2.88
C PRO A 57 -30.96 -10.15 -3.52
N LYS A 58 -31.77 -9.09 -3.66
CA LYS A 58 -33.09 -9.20 -4.31
C LYS A 58 -33.00 -9.47 -5.81
N LEU A 59 -31.86 -9.22 -6.47
CA LEU A 59 -31.66 -9.58 -7.87
C LEU A 59 -31.49 -11.10 -8.05
N LYS A 60 -31.05 -11.84 -7.02
CA LYS A 60 -30.98 -13.31 -7.06
C LYS A 60 -32.37 -13.98 -7.08
N LEU A 61 -33.39 -13.29 -6.58
CA LEU A 61 -34.79 -13.76 -6.61
C LEU A 61 -35.46 -13.49 -7.96
N ALA A 62 -34.92 -12.55 -8.73
CA ALA A 62 -35.30 -12.29 -10.10
C ALA A 62 -34.32 -13.01 -11.05
N GLU A 63 -34.14 -12.48 -12.26
CA GLU A 63 -33.13 -12.99 -13.17
C GLU A 63 -31.75 -12.41 -12.80
N PRO A 64 -30.78 -13.25 -12.38
CA PRO A 64 -29.48 -12.76 -11.95
C PRO A 64 -28.66 -12.25 -13.13
N PRO A 65 -27.94 -11.13 -12.98
CA PRO A 65 -27.04 -10.64 -14.03
C PRO A 65 -25.91 -11.65 -14.28
N LYS A 66 -25.48 -11.79 -15.55
CA LYS A 66 -24.31 -12.59 -15.90
C LYS A 66 -23.05 -11.87 -15.42
N THR A 67 -22.31 -12.50 -14.50
CA THR A 67 -21.05 -11.97 -13.99
C THR A 67 -19.88 -12.52 -14.80
N LEU A 68 -19.02 -11.62 -15.29
CA LEU A 68 -17.73 -11.97 -15.88
C LEU A 68 -16.62 -11.45 -14.96
N VAL A 69 -15.82 -12.36 -14.40
CA VAL A 69 -14.74 -12.00 -13.47
C VAL A 69 -13.43 -11.84 -14.23
N PHE A 70 -12.83 -10.65 -14.13
CA PHE A 70 -11.48 -10.39 -14.60
C PHE A 70 -10.49 -10.62 -13.46
N GLY A 71 -9.78 -11.75 -13.52
CA GLY A 71 -8.74 -12.07 -12.55
C GLY A 71 -7.49 -11.20 -12.72
N PRO A 72 -6.62 -11.15 -11.70
CA PRO A 72 -5.32 -10.48 -11.80
C PRO A 72 -4.47 -11.08 -12.93
N TYR A 73 -3.62 -10.26 -13.53
CA TYR A 73 -2.77 -10.71 -14.63
C TYR A 73 -1.69 -11.69 -14.15
N SER A 74 -1.46 -12.77 -14.92
CA SER A 74 -0.34 -13.69 -14.70
C SER A 74 1.00 -13.04 -15.05
N LYS A 75 2.10 -13.65 -14.58
CA LYS A 75 3.46 -13.18 -14.90
C LYS A 75 3.72 -13.16 -16.42
N GLU A 76 3.20 -14.13 -17.16
CA GLU A 76 3.32 -14.22 -18.61
C GLU A 76 2.55 -13.09 -19.29
N ASN A 77 1.32 -12.84 -18.85
CA ASN A 77 0.48 -11.78 -19.40
C ASN A 77 1.13 -10.41 -19.18
N ILE A 78 1.63 -10.13 -17.97
CA ILE A 78 2.33 -8.87 -17.67
C ILE A 78 3.59 -8.75 -18.52
N ALA A 79 4.40 -9.81 -18.63
CA ALA A 79 5.63 -9.78 -19.44
C ALA A 79 5.35 -9.51 -20.92
N GLN A 80 4.33 -10.16 -21.50
CA GLN A 80 3.94 -9.94 -22.89
C GLN A 80 3.43 -8.52 -23.13
N ILE A 81 2.55 -8.02 -22.26
CA ILE A 81 2.00 -6.67 -22.40
C ILE A 81 3.10 -5.61 -22.28
N LEU A 82 4.00 -5.75 -21.30
CA LEU A 82 5.14 -4.85 -21.14
C LEU A 82 6.08 -4.93 -22.35
N LYS A 83 6.39 -6.13 -22.85
CA LYS A 83 7.22 -6.30 -24.05
C LYS A 83 6.62 -5.58 -25.26
N ASN A 84 5.31 -5.72 -25.49
CA ASN A 84 4.63 -5.05 -26.59
C ASN A 84 4.67 -3.53 -26.43
N LYS A 85 4.50 -3.01 -25.20
CA LYS A 85 4.57 -1.57 -24.90
C LYS A 85 5.98 -0.98 -25.08
N ILE A 86 7.01 -1.74 -24.75
CA ILE A 86 8.43 -1.38 -24.93
C ILE A 86 8.78 -1.38 -26.41
N SER A 87 8.30 -2.36 -27.18
CA SER A 87 8.51 -2.39 -28.63
C SER A 87 7.86 -1.21 -29.36
N ASP A 88 6.69 -0.76 -28.90
CA ASP A 88 5.99 0.42 -29.45
C ASP A 88 6.70 1.74 -29.09
N ASP A 89 7.38 1.80 -27.94
CA ASP A 89 8.05 2.99 -27.43
C ASP A 89 9.57 2.80 -27.45
N ALA A 90 10.21 3.16 -28.57
CA ALA A 90 11.66 3.06 -28.78
C ALA A 90 12.50 3.82 -27.73
N THR A 91 11.89 4.67 -26.90
CA THR A 91 12.56 5.38 -25.80
C THR A 91 12.62 4.57 -24.50
N LEU A 92 12.05 3.37 -24.50
CA LEU A 92 11.87 2.54 -23.34
C LEU A 92 12.64 1.24 -23.53
N ALA A 93 13.93 1.23 -23.17
CA ALA A 93 14.80 0.05 -23.27
C ALA A 93 14.91 -0.66 -21.91
N MET A 94 14.61 -1.96 -21.86
CA MET A 94 14.71 -2.77 -20.66
C MET A 94 15.28 -4.16 -20.97
N ASP A 95 16.18 -4.64 -20.12
CA ASP A 95 16.75 -5.99 -20.25
C ASP A 95 15.66 -7.06 -20.07
N ALA A 96 15.76 -8.17 -20.82
CA ALA A 96 14.80 -9.27 -20.72
C ALA A 96 14.71 -9.86 -19.29
N ALA A 97 15.84 -9.94 -18.58
CA ALA A 97 15.89 -10.39 -17.19
C ALA A 97 15.19 -9.41 -16.24
N ALA A 98 15.28 -8.10 -16.53
CA ALA A 98 14.70 -7.04 -15.73
C ALA A 98 13.17 -6.98 -15.94
N LEU A 99 12.73 -7.19 -17.18
CA LEU A 99 11.32 -7.39 -17.55
C LEU A 99 10.70 -8.58 -16.80
N GLU A 100 11.37 -9.74 -16.82
CA GLU A 100 10.89 -10.95 -16.13
C GLU A 100 10.83 -10.76 -14.62
N LEU A 101 11.83 -10.08 -14.04
CA LEU A 101 11.84 -9.74 -12.63
C LEU A 101 10.63 -8.87 -12.27
N CYS A 102 10.38 -7.81 -13.04
CA CYS A 102 9.25 -6.91 -12.82
C CYS A 102 7.92 -7.67 -12.93
N SER A 103 7.70 -8.42 -14.01
CA SER A 103 6.44 -9.12 -14.24
C SER A 103 6.16 -10.16 -13.15
N ARG A 104 7.16 -10.95 -12.76
CA ARG A 104 7.05 -11.95 -11.69
C ARG A 104 6.74 -11.29 -10.34
N LYS A 105 7.41 -10.19 -10.02
CA LYS A 105 7.20 -9.52 -8.73
C LYS A 105 5.81 -8.87 -8.65
N VAL A 106 5.38 -8.17 -9.70
CA VAL A 106 4.07 -7.53 -9.73
C VAL A 106 2.94 -8.56 -9.70
N ALA A 107 3.05 -9.64 -10.50
CA ALA A 107 2.08 -10.74 -10.50
C ALA A 107 1.95 -11.40 -9.12
N ALA A 108 3.07 -11.58 -8.40
CA ALA A 108 3.07 -12.20 -7.08
C ALA A 108 2.47 -11.30 -5.97
N MET A 109 2.54 -9.97 -6.12
CA MET A 109 2.07 -9.03 -5.09
C MET A 109 0.63 -8.55 -5.33
N THR A 110 0.30 -8.18 -6.56
CA THR A 110 -0.97 -7.51 -6.89
C THR A 110 -1.61 -8.06 -8.16
N GLY A 111 -0.82 -8.38 -9.17
CA GLY A 111 -1.31 -8.69 -10.52
C GLY A 111 -1.91 -7.49 -11.25
N ASP A 112 -1.66 -6.27 -10.78
CA ASP A 112 -2.12 -5.04 -11.41
C ASP A 112 -1.11 -4.50 -12.43
N LEU A 113 -1.56 -4.40 -13.68
CA LEU A 113 -0.76 -3.90 -14.80
C LEU A 113 -0.42 -2.40 -14.65
N ARG A 114 -1.27 -1.59 -14.01
CA ARG A 114 -1.01 -0.16 -13.80
C ARG A 114 0.25 0.02 -12.95
N THR A 115 0.37 -0.78 -11.90
CA THR A 115 1.56 -0.80 -11.05
C THR A 115 2.81 -1.21 -11.83
N ALA A 116 2.74 -2.26 -12.66
CA ALA A 116 3.86 -2.67 -13.52
C ALA A 116 4.33 -1.54 -14.46
N LEU A 117 3.39 -0.88 -15.14
CA LEU A 117 3.68 0.24 -16.04
C LEU A 117 4.24 1.46 -15.28
N HIS A 118 3.76 1.71 -14.06
CA HIS A 118 4.27 2.77 -13.21
C HIS A 118 5.75 2.55 -12.86
N ILE A 119 6.11 1.32 -12.46
CA ILE A 119 7.50 0.96 -12.14
C ILE A 119 8.41 1.21 -13.34
N VAL A 120 8.01 0.73 -14.52
CA VAL A 120 8.78 0.86 -15.77
C VAL A 120 8.97 2.34 -16.18
N LYS A 121 7.93 3.17 -16.00
CA LYS A 121 8.02 4.61 -16.21
C LYS A 121 8.90 5.31 -15.17
N GLN A 122 8.86 4.87 -13.92
CA GLN A 122 9.66 5.48 -12.84
C GLN A 122 11.14 5.14 -12.98
N THR A 123 11.51 3.92 -13.38
CA THR A 123 12.92 3.59 -13.69
C THR A 123 13.46 4.41 -14.86
N ARG A 124 12.61 4.83 -15.81
CA ARG A 124 13.02 5.73 -16.91
C ARG A 124 13.43 7.09 -16.37
N ASN A 125 12.74 7.65 -15.39
CA ASN A 125 13.11 8.97 -14.83
C ASN A 125 14.46 8.97 -14.09
N VAL A 126 14.97 7.79 -13.71
CA VAL A 126 16.25 7.65 -12.98
C VAL A 126 17.45 7.60 -13.93
N LYS A 127 17.24 7.36 -15.23
CA LYS A 127 18.32 7.13 -16.20
C LYS A 127 18.06 7.84 -17.53
N GLU A 128 19.12 8.15 -18.26
CA GLU A 128 18.99 8.70 -19.61
C GLU A 128 18.30 7.72 -20.56
N PRO A 129 17.50 8.20 -21.53
CA PRO A 129 16.61 7.40 -22.38
C PRO A 129 17.30 6.35 -23.28
N SER A 130 18.63 6.33 -23.33
CA SER A 130 19.43 5.47 -24.21
C SER A 130 20.06 4.26 -23.53
N THR A 131 19.95 4.12 -22.20
CA THR A 131 20.56 2.98 -21.48
C THR A 131 19.51 1.94 -21.08
N PRO A 132 19.72 0.65 -21.40
CA PRO A 132 18.78 -0.40 -20.99
C PRO A 132 18.74 -0.52 -19.47
N GLN A 133 17.53 -0.65 -18.93
CA GLN A 133 17.28 -0.76 -17.50
C GLN A 133 17.72 -2.13 -16.98
N SER A 134 18.58 -2.11 -15.95
CA SER A 134 19.12 -3.32 -15.33
C SER A 134 18.24 -3.80 -14.16
N CYS A 135 18.33 -5.09 -13.82
CA CYS A 135 17.57 -5.70 -12.72
C CYS A 135 17.71 -4.95 -11.38
N ARG A 136 18.89 -4.38 -11.09
CA ARG A 136 19.17 -3.64 -9.84
C ARG A 136 18.30 -2.39 -9.69
N GLU A 137 18.04 -1.68 -10.78
CA GLU A 137 17.28 -0.42 -10.76
C GLU A 137 15.80 -0.69 -10.56
N ILE A 138 15.28 -1.67 -11.30
CA ILE A 138 13.90 -2.13 -11.13
C ILE A 138 13.71 -2.65 -9.72
N LEU A 139 14.66 -3.40 -9.15
CA LEU A 139 14.60 -3.81 -7.74
C LEU A 139 14.58 -2.61 -6.78
N GLY A 140 15.36 -1.56 -7.05
CA GLY A 140 15.34 -0.32 -6.27
C GLY A 140 13.97 0.36 -6.27
N VAL A 141 13.38 0.53 -7.46
CA VAL A 141 12.04 1.13 -7.61
C VAL A 141 10.95 0.22 -7.06
N LEU A 142 11.00 -1.08 -7.33
CA LEU A 142 10.09 -2.09 -6.77
C LEU A 142 10.10 -2.06 -5.25
N ASN A 143 11.28 -2.04 -4.64
CA ASN A 143 11.39 -1.89 -3.19
C ASN A 143 10.83 -0.54 -2.77
N GLY A 144 11.07 0.54 -3.50
CA GLY A 144 10.45 1.85 -3.22
C GLY A 144 8.92 1.84 -3.26
N VAL A 145 8.31 1.16 -4.23
CA VAL A 145 6.85 1.11 -4.44
C VAL A 145 6.17 0.15 -3.46
N TYR A 146 6.77 -1.00 -3.21
CA TYR A 146 6.20 -2.05 -2.36
C TYR A 146 6.67 -2.02 -0.90
N SER A 147 7.70 -1.24 -0.54
CA SER A 147 8.07 -1.06 0.86
C SER A 147 7.08 -0.15 1.56
N SER A 148 6.73 -0.53 2.80
CA SER A 148 5.95 0.32 3.69
C SER A 148 6.61 1.71 3.81
N PRO A 149 5.83 2.81 3.80
CA PRO A 149 6.34 4.15 4.09
C PRO A 149 7.17 4.20 5.39
N LEU A 150 6.82 3.38 6.38
CA LEU A 150 7.55 3.21 7.63
C LEU A 150 8.95 2.59 7.42
N ALA A 151 9.07 1.61 6.52
CA ALA A 151 10.36 1.01 6.18
C ALA A 151 11.25 1.93 5.33
N ARG A 152 10.67 2.98 4.72
CA ARG A 152 11.40 4.01 3.96
C ARG A 152 11.81 5.20 4.81
N ALA A 153 11.25 5.36 6.00
CA ALA A 153 11.51 6.51 6.85
C ALA A 153 12.97 6.51 7.31
N ARG A 154 13.75 7.48 6.81
CA ARG A 154 15.09 7.76 7.32
C ARG A 154 14.95 8.71 8.49
N LEU A 155 14.90 8.14 9.68
CA LEU A 155 14.84 8.90 10.92
C LEU A 155 16.23 9.52 11.24
N PRO A 156 16.28 10.74 11.79
CA PRO A 156 17.51 11.28 12.38
C PRO A 156 18.01 10.41 13.54
N LEU A 157 19.27 10.60 13.96
CA LEU A 157 19.91 9.75 14.98
C LEU A 157 19.08 9.68 16.28
N GLN A 158 18.53 10.81 16.72
CA GLN A 158 17.81 10.90 18.00
C GLN A 158 16.44 10.19 17.97
N PRO A 159 15.54 10.41 16.99
CA PRO A 159 14.33 9.58 16.84
C PRO A 159 14.60 8.10 16.63
N ARG A 160 15.73 7.72 15.99
CA ARG A 160 16.13 6.30 15.85
C ARG A 160 16.45 5.67 17.20
N LEU A 161 17.22 6.36 18.03
CA LEU A 161 17.56 5.91 19.36
C LEU A 161 16.30 5.81 20.24
N LEU A 162 15.41 6.81 20.16
CA LEU A 162 14.13 6.81 20.87
C LEU A 162 13.23 5.64 20.46
N LEU A 163 13.15 5.35 19.16
CA LEU A 163 12.42 4.19 18.64
C LEU A 163 13.05 2.86 19.09
N ALA A 164 14.38 2.76 19.16
CA ALA A 164 15.10 1.58 19.66
C ALA A 164 14.81 1.31 21.14
N VAL A 165 14.76 2.37 21.96
CA VAL A 165 14.42 2.29 23.39
C VAL A 165 12.96 1.88 23.58
N ALA A 166 12.03 2.51 22.84
CA ALA A 166 10.62 2.14 22.88
C ALA A 166 10.40 0.67 22.49
N LEU A 167 11.14 0.17 21.51
CA LEU A 167 11.12 -1.24 21.10
C LEU A 167 11.63 -2.18 22.21
N ALA A 168 12.75 -1.85 22.85
CA ALA A 168 13.33 -2.66 23.93
C ALA A 168 12.37 -2.77 25.13
N MET A 169 11.75 -1.65 25.54
CA MET A 169 10.78 -1.62 26.63
C MET A 169 9.52 -2.43 26.33
N THR A 170 9.06 -2.41 25.06
CA THR A 170 7.90 -3.20 24.62
C THR A 170 8.22 -4.70 24.54
N SER A 171 9.47 -5.06 24.21
CA SER A 171 9.92 -6.45 24.15
C SER A 171 10.00 -7.12 25.53
N ASN A 172 10.24 -6.35 26.60
CA ASN A 172 10.40 -6.85 27.97
C ASN A 172 9.08 -7.06 28.75
N LYS A 173 7.97 -7.39 28.05
CA LYS A 173 6.63 -7.73 28.60
C LYS A 173 5.92 -6.64 29.44
N LYS A 174 6.48 -5.44 29.61
CA LYS A 174 5.76 -4.29 30.17
C LYS A 174 5.12 -3.50 29.04
N ASN A 175 3.88 -3.85 28.70
CA ASN A 175 3.10 -3.22 27.63
C ASN A 175 2.64 -1.77 27.95
N ASN A 176 3.28 -1.10 28.92
CA ASN A 176 2.95 0.24 29.38
C ASN A 176 4.15 1.16 29.15
N LEU A 177 4.20 1.78 27.96
CA LEU A 177 5.13 2.87 27.68
C LEU A 177 4.54 4.15 28.25
N ASN A 178 5.09 4.65 29.36
CA ASN A 178 4.80 5.99 29.87
C ASN A 178 5.87 6.95 29.36
N ILE A 179 5.51 8.20 29.10
CA ILE A 179 6.45 9.25 28.65
C ILE A 179 7.65 9.34 29.62
N ASN A 180 7.41 9.42 30.93
CA ASN A 180 8.48 9.52 31.94
C ASN A 180 9.42 8.29 31.95
N SER A 181 8.88 7.09 31.76
CA SER A 181 9.68 5.86 31.70
C SER A 181 10.52 5.81 30.43
N LEU A 182 9.95 6.28 29.30
CA LEU A 182 10.64 6.38 28.03
C LEU A 182 11.77 7.41 28.09
N THR A 183 11.52 8.60 28.67
CA THR A 183 12.55 9.64 28.87
C THR A 183 13.71 9.14 29.72
N ASN A 184 13.42 8.48 30.85
CA ASN A 184 14.46 7.91 31.72
C ASN A 184 15.26 6.79 31.02
N ALA A 185 14.59 5.92 30.27
CA ALA A 185 15.25 4.86 29.49
C ALA A 185 16.08 5.45 28.35
N TYR A 186 15.61 6.52 27.72
CA TYR A 186 16.30 7.24 26.67
C TYR A 186 17.58 7.92 27.16
N HIS A 187 17.55 8.58 28.32
CA HIS A 187 18.77 9.17 28.91
C HIS A 187 19.84 8.11 29.20
N ARG A 188 19.43 6.94 29.73
CA ARG A 188 20.36 5.80 29.94
C ARG A 188 20.94 5.27 28.63
N ALA A 189 20.12 5.20 27.57
CA ALA A 189 20.58 4.78 26.26
C ALA A 189 21.54 5.81 25.63
N CYS A 190 21.31 7.11 25.82
CA CYS A 190 22.20 8.18 25.34
C CYS A 190 23.60 8.06 25.94
N ASP A 191 23.71 7.70 27.22
CA ASP A 191 24.99 7.53 27.91
C ASP A 191 25.80 6.36 27.36
N VAL A 192 25.13 5.27 27.00
CA VAL A 192 25.77 4.07 26.44
C VAL A 192 26.22 4.28 24.99
N VAL A 193 25.37 4.95 24.19
CA VAL A 193 25.65 5.22 22.77
C VAL A 193 26.57 6.45 22.60
N LYS A 194 26.88 7.18 23.69
CA LYS A 194 27.69 8.42 23.73
C LYS A 194 27.14 9.53 22.82
N VAL A 195 25.83 9.71 22.84
CA VAL A 195 25.10 10.71 22.05
C VAL A 195 24.65 11.86 22.97
N PRO A 196 24.67 13.13 22.53
CA PRO A 196 24.16 14.24 23.33
C PRO A 196 22.70 14.02 23.72
N ARG A 197 22.40 14.25 25.01
CA ARG A 197 21.06 14.11 25.56
C ARG A 197 20.19 15.24 25.01
N LEU A 198 18.98 14.91 24.56
CA LEU A 198 17.95 15.90 24.26
C LEU A 198 17.15 16.17 25.53
N GLU A 199 16.82 17.42 25.79
CA GLU A 199 16.03 17.86 26.94
C GLU A 199 14.91 18.80 26.47
N GLY A 200 13.75 18.75 27.14
CA GLY A 200 12.62 19.66 26.90
C GLY A 200 12.09 19.60 25.46
N GLU A 201 12.09 20.76 24.78
CA GLU A 201 11.47 20.97 23.47
C GLU A 201 12.07 20.09 22.35
N ASP A 202 13.35 19.78 22.42
CA ASP A 202 14.02 18.93 21.42
C ASP A 202 13.58 17.46 21.53
N PHE A 203 13.26 17.00 22.74
CA PHE A 203 12.75 15.65 22.98
C PHE A 203 11.29 15.54 22.47
N ASP A 204 10.48 16.56 22.74
CA ASP A 204 9.10 16.64 22.24
C ASP A 204 9.07 16.72 20.71
N ALA A 205 10.00 17.46 20.09
CA ALA A 205 10.16 17.49 18.64
C ALA A 205 10.52 16.10 18.07
N ALA A 206 11.40 15.34 18.74
CA ALA A 206 11.75 13.98 18.34
C ALA A 206 10.56 13.00 18.47
N LEU A 207 9.75 13.15 19.53
CA LEU A 207 8.50 12.39 19.70
C LEU A 207 7.48 12.74 18.62
N GLN A 208 7.29 14.02 18.32
CA GLN A 208 6.37 14.49 17.29
C GLN A 208 6.75 13.97 15.90
N ILE A 209 8.05 13.82 15.61
CA ILE A 209 8.51 13.18 14.37
C ILE A 209 8.05 11.72 14.31
N LEU A 210 8.22 10.96 15.41
CA LEU A 210 7.77 9.57 15.47
C LEU A 210 6.25 9.42 15.39
N GLU A 211 5.51 10.37 15.97
CA GLU A 211 4.04 10.43 15.86
C GLU A 211 3.59 10.76 14.44
N SER A 212 4.19 11.78 13.81
CA SER A 212 3.88 12.19 12.44
C SER A 212 4.13 11.06 11.42
N GLN A 213 5.12 10.22 11.69
CA GLN A 213 5.46 9.07 10.86
C GLN A 213 4.71 7.80 11.29
N SER A 214 3.76 7.89 12.24
CA SER A 214 2.95 6.77 12.72
C SER A 214 3.76 5.61 13.33
N PHE A 215 4.96 5.89 13.87
CA PHE A 215 5.71 4.91 14.67
C PHE A 215 5.13 4.77 16.07
N LEU A 216 4.77 5.91 16.67
CA LEU A 216 4.15 6.02 17.98
C LEU A 216 2.78 6.69 17.85
N ALA A 217 1.85 6.30 18.70
CA ALA A 217 0.58 7.01 18.87
C ALA A 217 0.34 7.29 20.35
N PRO A 218 -0.12 8.50 20.72
CA PRO A 218 -0.58 8.77 22.07
C PRO A 218 -1.88 7.98 22.33
N GLY A 219 -1.83 7.08 23.30
CA GLY A 219 -2.98 6.38 23.86
C GLY A 219 -3.70 7.20 24.94
N SER A 220 -4.90 6.77 25.32
CA SER A 220 -5.68 7.43 26.38
C SER A 220 -4.94 7.40 27.72
N GLY A 221 -4.71 8.59 28.31
CA GLY A 221 -4.11 8.76 29.63
C GLY A 221 -2.58 8.86 29.67
N GLY A 222 -1.93 9.40 28.63
CA GLY A 222 -0.47 9.65 28.64
C GLY A 222 0.39 8.41 28.38
N LYS A 223 -0.22 7.36 27.84
CA LYS A 223 0.46 6.13 27.40
C LYS A 223 0.88 6.27 25.95
N LEU A 224 2.05 5.78 25.58
CA LEU A 224 2.47 5.67 24.19
C LEU A 224 2.23 4.25 23.70
N LEU A 225 1.72 4.10 22.48
CA LEU A 225 1.53 2.80 21.84
C LEU A 225 2.43 2.73 20.62
N LEU A 226 3.25 1.68 20.55
CA LEU A 226 4.03 1.37 19.36
C LEU A 226 3.06 0.79 18.32
N GLN A 227 2.87 1.52 17.22
CA GLN A 227 1.97 1.11 16.13
C GLN A 227 2.64 0.13 15.14
N VAL A 228 3.92 -0.17 15.37
CA VAL A 228 4.79 -0.82 14.39
C VAL A 228 5.37 -2.11 14.95
N ASN A 229 5.32 -3.18 14.12
CA ASN A 229 5.87 -4.47 14.47
C ASN A 229 7.40 -4.40 14.65
N ALA A 230 7.94 -5.23 15.55
CA ALA A 230 9.38 -5.33 15.81
C ALA A 230 10.29 -5.42 14.56
N PRO A 231 9.98 -6.22 13.51
CA PRO A 231 10.81 -6.25 12.30
C PRO A 231 10.83 -4.91 11.54
N ILE A 232 9.70 -4.20 11.48
CA ILE A 232 9.59 -2.92 10.77
C ILE A 232 10.32 -1.82 11.55
N ALA A 233 10.20 -1.83 12.89
CA ALA A 233 10.94 -0.91 13.74
C ALA A 233 12.47 -1.12 13.61
N LYS A 234 12.94 -2.37 13.62
CA LYS A 234 14.37 -2.69 13.40
C LYS A 234 14.85 -2.24 12.01
N GLN A 235 14.01 -2.39 10.99
CA GLN A 235 14.32 -1.93 9.64
C GLN A 235 14.39 -0.40 9.53
N ALA A 236 13.51 0.33 10.22
CA ALA A 236 13.55 1.80 10.29
C ALA A 236 14.75 2.33 11.07
N ILE A 237 15.19 1.60 12.11
CA ILE A 237 16.40 1.94 12.87
C ILE A 237 17.67 1.66 12.05
N ALA A 238 17.68 0.63 11.20
CA ALA A 238 18.77 0.31 10.26
C ALA A 238 20.19 0.28 10.88
N ASP A 239 20.31 0.04 12.19
CA ASP A 239 21.57 -0.04 12.94
C ASP A 239 21.48 -1.13 14.01
N ASN A 240 21.97 -2.30 13.63
CA ASN A 240 21.95 -3.49 14.48
C ASN A 240 22.86 -3.35 15.71
N ALA A 241 23.90 -2.51 15.65
CA ALA A 241 24.80 -2.29 16.78
C ALA A 241 24.12 -1.43 17.85
N MET A 242 23.44 -0.36 17.43
CA MET A 242 22.61 0.46 18.33
C MET A 242 21.47 -0.36 18.94
N ILE A 243 20.77 -1.17 18.14
CA ILE A 243 19.70 -2.06 18.66
C ILE A 243 20.27 -3.06 19.67
N ALA A 244 21.44 -3.66 19.40
CA ALA A 244 22.06 -4.61 20.31
C ALA A 244 22.47 -3.95 21.65
N GLN A 245 23.08 -2.77 21.59
CA GLN A 245 23.47 -1.99 22.78
C GLN A 245 22.26 -1.59 23.64
N VAL A 246 21.17 -1.17 23.01
CA VAL A 246 19.93 -0.79 23.70
C VAL A 246 19.19 -2.01 24.24
N SER A 247 19.19 -3.14 23.53
CA SER A 247 18.60 -4.39 24.01
C SER A 247 19.39 -5.06 25.14
N GLY A 248 20.70 -4.78 25.23
CA GLY A 248 21.56 -5.22 26.33
C GLY A 248 21.36 -4.41 27.61
N LEU A 249 20.70 -3.26 27.53
CA LEU A 249 20.19 -2.56 28.70
C LEU A 249 18.91 -3.28 29.13
N ASN A 250 18.93 -3.92 30.31
CA ASN A 250 17.74 -4.46 30.95
C ASN A 250 16.80 -3.30 31.36
N LEU A 251 16.08 -2.74 30.39
CA LEU A 251 15.08 -1.66 30.51
C LEU A 251 13.68 -2.21 30.76
#